data_AF-A0A925UVV3-F1
#
_entry.id   AF-A0A925UVV3-F1
#
_cell.length_a   1.000
_cell.length_b   1.000
_cell.length_c   1.000
_cell.angle_alpha   90.00
_cell.angle_beta   90.00
_cell.angle_gamma   90.00
#
_symmetry.space_group_name_H-M   'P 1'
#
loop_
_entity.id
_entity.type
_entity.pdbx_description
1 polymer ?
#
loop_
_entity_poly.entity_id
_entity_poly.type
_entity_poly.pdbx_seq_one_letter_code
_entity_poly.pdbx_strand_id
1 'polypeptide(L)'
;MRTLLTIAAIALACIAATQIAEKVNLTSKQAVGSVAKYKIAAKIADQFEIKGTVECKVSKIDKGAPTEIDWKCTEFVQSMDGTAGPEGPPPALLAKVDKFGLPETLDVKENGAVYVAIAIASYHPEKELGIGDTFKIDWKGKNDGGVMTGTGALKEIKTEGGLKIAVLKSNIQMTPAGQSSPADLEITSEFNLADGTLIKSTLKGTISEGDFFCTVTLVK
;
A
#
# COMPACT_ATOMS: atom_id res chain seq x y z
N MET A 1 -61.00 -30.74 -38.73
CA MET A 1 -59.80 -29.91 -38.89
C MET A 1 -60.05 -28.54 -38.29
N ARG A 2 -59.48 -28.27 -37.11
CA ARG A 2 -59.07 -26.92 -36.66
C ARG A 2 -58.29 -27.10 -35.37
N THR A 3 -56.99 -27.19 -35.57
CA THR A 3 -55.92 -27.26 -34.57
C THR A 3 -55.91 -25.94 -33.79
N LEU A 4 -56.14 -25.98 -32.48
CA LEU A 4 -55.94 -24.83 -31.60
C LEU A 4 -54.55 -24.95 -30.99
N LEU A 5 -53.70 -23.98 -31.32
CA LEU A 5 -52.31 -23.86 -30.89
C LEU A 5 -52.23 -23.69 -29.37
N THR A 6 -51.45 -24.56 -28.74
CA THR A 6 -50.95 -24.39 -27.37
C THR A 6 -49.88 -23.29 -27.37
N ILE A 7 -50.19 -22.13 -26.79
CA ILE A 7 -49.19 -21.09 -26.54
C ILE A 7 -48.50 -21.43 -25.21
N ALA A 8 -47.27 -21.94 -25.30
CA ALA A 8 -46.40 -22.13 -24.15
C ALA A 8 -45.85 -20.77 -23.69
N ALA A 9 -46.27 -20.31 -22.51
CA ALA A 9 -45.66 -19.16 -21.84
C ALA A 9 -44.28 -19.57 -21.31
N ILE A 10 -43.22 -19.12 -21.98
CA ILE A 10 -41.85 -19.21 -21.46
C ILE A 10 -41.72 -18.12 -20.40
N ALA A 11 -41.86 -18.50 -19.13
CA ALA A 11 -41.49 -17.65 -18.00
C ALA A 11 -39.96 -17.52 -17.99
N LEU A 12 -39.47 -16.43 -18.58
CA LEU A 12 -38.07 -16.02 -18.49
C LEU A 12 -37.83 -15.54 -17.04
N ALA A 13 -37.48 -16.47 -16.16
CA ALA A 13 -37.01 -16.12 -14.83
C ALA A 13 -35.65 -15.41 -14.99
N CYS A 14 -35.67 -14.08 -14.97
CA CYS A 14 -34.47 -13.28 -14.71
C CYS A 14 -33.99 -13.63 -13.31
N ILE A 15 -33.13 -14.65 -13.21
CA ILE A 15 -32.27 -14.85 -12.04
C ILE A 15 -31.27 -13.69 -12.12
N ALA A 16 -31.66 -12.53 -11.58
CA ALA A 16 -30.71 -11.53 -11.18
C ALA A 16 -29.84 -12.22 -10.14
N ALA A 17 -28.64 -12.65 -10.55
CA ALA A 17 -27.63 -13.12 -9.64
C ALA A 17 -27.35 -11.95 -8.71
N THR A 18 -27.94 -11.98 -7.51
CA THR A 18 -27.55 -11.13 -6.41
C THR A 18 -26.12 -11.55 -6.08
N GLN A 19 -25.14 -10.92 -6.74
CA GLN A 19 -23.77 -10.94 -6.26
C GLN A 19 -23.83 -10.34 -4.86
N ILE A 20 -23.77 -11.20 -3.85
CA ILE A 20 -23.51 -10.76 -2.48
C ILE A 20 -22.18 -10.02 -2.60
N ALA A 21 -22.21 -8.70 -2.41
CA ALA A 21 -21.02 -7.88 -2.51
C ALA A 21 -19.99 -8.44 -1.52
N GLU A 22 -18.91 -9.04 -2.04
CA GLU A 22 -17.84 -9.62 -1.22
C GLU A 22 -17.23 -8.49 -0.40
N LYS A 23 -17.42 -8.54 0.92
CA LYS A 23 -16.80 -7.63 1.85
C LYS A 23 -15.53 -8.25 2.39
N VAL A 24 -14.48 -7.44 2.48
CA VAL A 24 -13.17 -7.88 2.98
C VAL A 24 -12.70 -6.98 4.10
N ASN A 25 -12.06 -7.58 5.09
CA ASN A 25 -11.35 -6.85 6.12
C ASN A 25 -9.84 -6.97 5.86
N LEU A 26 -9.23 -5.83 5.55
CA LEU A 26 -7.80 -5.72 5.35
C LEU A 26 -7.12 -5.40 6.68
N THR A 27 -6.61 -6.44 7.32
CA THR A 27 -5.75 -6.33 8.50
C THR A 27 -4.47 -7.11 8.28
N SER A 28 -3.35 -6.60 8.81
CA SER A 28 -2.12 -7.38 8.86
C SER A 28 -2.26 -8.51 9.88
N LYS A 29 -2.14 -9.75 9.41
CA LYS A 29 -2.19 -10.98 10.24
C LYS A 29 -0.84 -11.68 10.29
N GLN A 30 0.23 -10.93 10.09
CA GLN A 30 1.59 -11.43 10.10
C GLN A 30 1.97 -11.95 11.49
N ALA A 31 2.82 -12.97 11.55
CA ALA A 31 3.30 -13.55 12.82
C ALA A 31 4.61 -12.87 13.28
N VAL A 32 4.90 -12.93 14.58
CA VAL A 32 6.20 -12.50 15.11
C VAL A 32 7.32 -13.30 14.43
N GLY A 33 8.36 -12.62 13.99
CA GLY A 33 9.49 -13.19 13.27
C GLY A 33 9.25 -13.37 11.77
N SER A 34 8.04 -13.11 11.25
CA SER A 34 7.82 -13.08 9.80
C SER A 34 8.62 -11.95 9.15
N VAL A 35 9.14 -12.23 7.95
CA VAL A 35 9.96 -11.30 7.18
C VAL A 35 9.35 -11.13 5.80
N ALA A 36 9.03 -9.90 5.43
CA ALA A 36 8.71 -9.51 4.07
C ALA A 36 9.88 -8.71 3.49
N LYS A 37 10.29 -9.00 2.25
CA LYS A 37 11.34 -8.25 1.56
C LYS A 37 10.74 -7.48 0.40
N TYR A 38 11.05 -6.20 0.29
CA TYR A 38 10.50 -5.33 -0.75
C TYR A 38 11.60 -4.70 -1.57
N LYS A 39 11.48 -4.76 -2.90
CA LYS A 39 12.23 -3.94 -3.83
C LYS A 39 11.51 -2.62 -4.02
N ILE A 40 12.22 -1.52 -3.80
CA ILE A 40 11.81 -0.16 -4.10
C ILE A 40 12.56 0.30 -5.35
N ALA A 41 11.82 0.93 -6.27
CA ALA A 41 12.39 1.72 -7.35
C ALA A 41 11.62 3.02 -7.43
N ALA A 42 12.27 4.15 -7.18
CA ALA A 42 11.70 5.48 -7.25
C ALA A 42 12.45 6.34 -8.26
N LYS A 43 11.71 7.23 -8.92
CA LYS A 43 12.22 8.27 -9.80
C LYS A 43 11.57 9.61 -9.45
N ILE A 44 12.35 10.67 -9.49
CA ILE A 44 11.87 12.05 -9.41
C ILE A 44 12.33 12.76 -10.67
N ALA A 45 11.37 13.22 -11.47
CA ALA A 45 11.56 13.62 -12.85
C ALA A 45 12.40 12.56 -13.60
N ASP A 46 13.19 13.00 -14.58
CA ASP A 46 14.18 12.17 -15.26
C ASP A 46 15.60 12.28 -14.66
N GLN A 47 15.73 12.98 -13.52
CA GLN A 47 17.02 13.34 -12.95
C GLN A 47 17.44 12.40 -11.82
N PHE A 48 16.51 12.01 -10.97
CA PHE A 48 16.85 11.32 -9.73
C PHE A 48 16.26 9.91 -9.70
N GLU A 49 17.09 8.92 -9.36
CA GLU A 49 16.64 7.54 -9.14
C GLU A 49 17.09 7.03 -7.76
N ILE A 50 16.19 6.33 -7.07
CA ILE A 50 16.51 5.50 -5.90
C ILE A 50 16.08 4.07 -6.21
N LYS A 51 16.96 3.12 -5.92
CA LYS A 51 16.64 1.69 -5.88
C LYS A 51 17.06 1.14 -4.54
N GLY A 52 16.25 0.28 -3.95
CA GLY A 52 16.67 -0.42 -2.75
C GLY A 52 15.91 -1.70 -2.49
N THR A 53 16.47 -2.53 -1.63
CA THR A 53 15.81 -3.72 -1.09
C THR A 53 15.71 -3.54 0.42
N VAL A 54 14.50 -3.62 0.97
CA VAL A 54 14.23 -3.46 2.40
C VAL A 54 13.59 -4.71 2.96
N GLU A 55 14.18 -5.25 4.01
CA GLU A 55 13.62 -6.30 4.84
C GLU A 55 12.77 -5.68 5.95
N CYS A 56 11.53 -6.13 6.08
CA CYS A 56 10.59 -5.76 7.14
C CYS A 56 10.32 -7.00 7.97
N LYS A 57 10.82 -7.04 9.21
CA LYS A 57 10.59 -8.14 10.14
C LYS A 57 9.66 -7.72 11.26
N VAL A 58 8.56 -8.45 11.45
CA VAL A 58 7.64 -8.21 12.57
C VAL A 58 8.32 -8.65 13.87
N SER A 59 8.68 -7.70 14.74
CA SER A 59 9.35 -7.99 16.00
C SER A 59 8.36 -8.12 17.15
N LYS A 60 7.20 -7.45 17.08
CA LYS A 60 6.16 -7.51 18.10
C LYS A 60 4.75 -7.39 17.54
N ILE A 61 3.82 -8.09 18.18
CA ILE A 61 2.38 -8.05 17.90
C ILE A 61 1.65 -7.72 19.20
N ASP A 62 0.62 -6.88 19.10
CA ASP A 62 -0.37 -6.67 20.15
C ASP A 62 -1.77 -6.74 19.54
N LYS A 63 -2.71 -7.35 20.27
CA LYS A 63 -4.12 -7.54 19.83
C LYS A 63 -4.28 -8.08 18.39
N GLY A 64 -3.33 -8.91 17.94
CA GLY A 64 -3.35 -9.54 16.62
C GLY A 64 -2.81 -8.70 15.46
N ALA A 65 -2.26 -7.50 15.73
CA ALA A 65 -1.62 -6.65 14.72
C ALA A 65 -0.15 -6.35 15.08
N PRO A 66 0.75 -6.17 14.09
CA PRO A 66 2.10 -5.70 14.34
C PRO A 66 2.10 -4.36 15.09
N THR A 67 2.98 -4.23 16.08
CA THR A 67 3.21 -2.97 16.81
C THR A 67 4.67 -2.53 16.78
N GLU A 68 5.59 -3.44 16.45
CA GLU A 68 6.99 -3.13 16.21
C GLU A 68 7.48 -3.92 14.97
N ILE A 69 8.18 -3.24 14.07
CA ILE A 69 8.76 -3.82 12.86
C ILE A 69 10.20 -3.36 12.71
N ASP A 70 11.13 -4.29 12.54
CA ASP A 70 12.52 -4.01 12.19
C ASP A 70 12.63 -3.80 10.68
N TRP A 71 13.02 -2.60 10.26
CA TRP A 71 13.27 -2.25 8.86
C TRP A 71 14.77 -2.17 8.62
N LYS A 72 15.22 -2.87 7.58
CA LYS A 72 16.64 -2.89 7.19
C LYS A 72 16.77 -2.82 5.69
N CYS A 73 17.39 -1.75 5.20
CA CYS A 73 17.77 -1.64 3.80
C CYS A 73 19.06 -2.44 3.53
N THR A 74 18.97 -3.49 2.72
CA THR A 74 20.08 -4.42 2.41
C THR A 74 20.79 -4.09 1.11
N GLU A 75 20.10 -3.44 0.18
CA GLU A 75 20.65 -2.94 -1.08
C GLU A 75 20.15 -1.51 -1.24
N PHE A 76 21.03 -0.59 -1.63
CA PHE A 76 20.66 0.79 -1.87
C PHE A 76 21.53 1.39 -2.97
N VAL A 77 20.89 2.02 -3.93
CA VAL A 77 21.52 2.76 -5.02
C VAL A 77 20.75 4.06 -5.17
N GLN A 78 21.47 5.16 -5.17
CA GLN A 78 20.92 6.48 -5.49
C GLN A 78 21.74 7.05 -6.63
N SER A 79 21.07 7.70 -7.58
CA SER A 79 21.73 8.41 -8.66
C SER A 79 21.02 9.71 -8.99
N MET A 80 21.79 10.72 -9.36
CA MET A 80 21.31 12.00 -9.85
C MET A 80 22.02 12.31 -11.18
N ASP A 81 21.25 12.57 -12.23
CA ASP A 81 21.72 12.79 -13.60
C ASP A 81 22.68 11.70 -14.09
N GLY A 82 22.36 10.44 -13.75
CA GLY A 82 23.18 9.27 -14.08
C GLY A 82 24.48 9.14 -13.27
N THR A 83 24.78 10.09 -12.38
CA THR A 83 25.93 10.05 -11.49
C THR A 83 25.53 9.39 -10.17
N ALA A 84 26.36 8.48 -9.65
CA ALA A 84 26.12 7.86 -8.36
C ALA A 84 26.04 8.92 -7.24
N GLY A 85 24.99 8.86 -6.43
CA GLY A 85 24.81 9.68 -5.24
C GLY A 85 25.65 9.19 -4.06
N PRO A 86 25.56 9.88 -2.90
CA PRO A 86 26.30 9.49 -1.69
C PRO A 86 26.04 8.04 -1.29
N GLU A 87 27.10 7.37 -0.84
CA GLU A 87 27.09 5.93 -0.58
C GLU A 87 26.38 5.58 0.73
N GLY A 88 25.47 4.60 0.66
CA GLY A 88 25.05 3.81 1.81
C GLY A 88 23.53 3.72 2.00
N PRO A 89 23.02 2.54 2.40
CA PRO A 89 21.62 2.41 2.80
C PRO A 89 21.31 3.28 4.03
N PRO A 90 20.04 3.69 4.23
CA PRO A 90 19.63 4.25 5.52
C PRO A 90 19.93 3.27 6.66
N PRO A 91 20.20 3.74 7.88
CA PRO A 91 20.40 2.87 9.03
C PRO A 91 19.17 1.98 9.26
N ALA A 92 19.39 0.83 9.91
CA ALA A 92 18.28 -0.02 10.32
C ALA A 92 17.40 0.74 11.33
N LEU A 93 16.08 0.56 11.21
CA LEU A 93 15.08 1.26 12.00
C LEU A 93 14.17 0.24 12.69
N LEU A 94 14.14 0.23 14.01
CA LEU A 94 13.06 -0.41 14.76
C LEU A 94 11.89 0.59 14.86
N ALA A 95 10.87 0.37 14.05
CA ALA A 95 9.71 1.24 13.98
C ALA A 95 8.59 0.72 14.89
N LYS A 96 8.11 1.56 15.82
CA LYS A 96 6.80 1.36 16.43
C LYS A 96 5.74 1.78 15.42
N VAL A 97 4.79 0.90 15.15
CA VAL A 97 3.72 1.14 14.18
C VAL A 97 2.37 1.25 14.87
N ASP A 98 1.50 2.05 14.30
CA ASP A 98 0.11 2.12 14.71
C ASP A 98 -0.73 0.99 14.10
N LYS A 99 -2.02 1.03 14.40
CA LYS A 99 -3.02 0.06 13.96
C LYS A 99 -3.18 -0.02 12.43
N PHE A 100 -2.77 1.02 11.70
CA PHE A 100 -2.80 1.06 10.24
C PHE A 100 -1.48 0.58 9.60
N GLY A 101 -0.49 0.17 10.42
CA GLY A 101 0.83 -0.24 9.98
C GLY A 101 1.80 0.91 9.71
N LEU A 102 1.44 2.15 10.07
CA LEU A 102 2.29 3.32 9.87
C LEU A 102 3.21 3.54 11.08
N PRO A 103 4.49 3.89 10.87
CA PRO A 103 5.41 4.19 11.95
C PRO A 103 4.98 5.45 12.69
N GLU A 104 5.30 5.59 13.98
CA GLU A 104 4.99 6.79 14.78
C GLU A 104 5.60 8.08 14.20
N THR A 105 6.59 7.97 13.31
CA THR A 105 7.23 9.07 12.60
C THR A 105 7.60 8.63 11.18
N LEU A 106 7.26 9.46 10.19
CA LEU A 106 7.72 9.37 8.81
C LEU A 106 8.77 10.46 8.57
N ASP A 107 10.05 10.10 8.64
CA ASP A 107 11.17 10.99 8.32
C ASP A 107 11.89 10.50 7.05
N VAL A 108 12.27 11.44 6.19
CA VAL A 108 12.99 11.19 4.93
C VAL A 108 14.49 11.49 5.04
N LYS A 109 14.98 11.95 6.19
CA LYS A 109 16.41 12.14 6.46
C LYS A 109 17.20 10.84 6.31
N GLU A 110 18.51 10.99 6.07
CA GLU A 110 19.46 9.87 6.00
C GLU A 110 19.01 8.74 5.05
N ASN A 111 18.49 9.10 3.87
CA ASN A 111 17.97 8.16 2.86
C ASN A 111 16.72 7.37 3.30
N GLY A 112 16.00 7.83 4.34
CA GLY A 112 14.78 7.20 4.85
C GLY A 112 13.58 7.18 3.89
N ALA A 113 13.68 7.78 2.70
CA ALA A 113 12.62 7.79 1.70
C ALA A 113 12.14 6.37 1.30
N VAL A 114 13.03 5.36 1.27
CA VAL A 114 12.64 3.97 0.98
C VAL A 114 11.73 3.37 2.06
N TYR A 115 11.94 3.75 3.31
CA TYR A 115 11.13 3.35 4.45
C TYR A 115 9.75 4.03 4.41
N VAL A 116 9.73 5.33 4.13
CA VAL A 116 8.49 6.08 3.94
C VAL A 116 7.64 5.49 2.82
N ALA A 117 8.25 5.15 1.67
CA ALA A 117 7.55 4.54 0.54
C ALA A 117 6.88 3.21 0.91
N ILE A 118 7.57 2.34 1.68
CA ILE A 118 6.97 1.08 2.16
C ILE A 118 5.85 1.34 3.15
N ALA A 119 6.05 2.28 4.08
CA ALA A 119 5.05 2.64 5.10
C ALA A 119 3.71 3.01 4.46
N ILE A 120 3.72 3.99 3.55
CA ILE A 120 2.51 4.50 2.92
C ILE A 120 1.91 3.49 1.92
N ALA A 121 2.76 2.71 1.24
CA ALA A 121 2.30 1.63 0.37
C ALA A 121 1.56 0.53 1.14
N SER A 122 1.93 0.33 2.41
CA SER A 122 1.41 -0.74 3.28
C SER A 122 0.24 -0.30 4.16
N TYR A 123 -0.31 0.90 3.96
CA TYR A 123 -1.44 1.40 4.76
C TYR A 123 -2.68 0.50 4.68
N HIS A 124 -3.19 0.06 5.83
CA HIS A 124 -4.45 -0.68 5.95
C HIS A 124 -5.55 0.21 6.56
N PRO A 125 -6.74 0.33 5.96
CA PRO A 125 -7.79 1.23 6.46
C PRO A 125 -8.56 0.74 7.70
N GLU A 126 -8.23 -0.45 8.23
CA GLU A 126 -8.88 -1.09 9.40
C GLU A 126 -10.42 -1.04 9.39
N LYS A 127 -10.99 -1.29 8.21
CA LYS A 127 -12.43 -1.29 8.00
C LYS A 127 -12.79 -2.43 7.05
N GLU A 128 -13.95 -3.02 7.29
CA GLU A 128 -14.56 -3.91 6.32
C GLU A 128 -15.04 -3.10 5.10
N LEU A 129 -14.59 -3.49 3.91
CA LEU A 129 -14.85 -2.80 2.65
C LEU A 129 -15.46 -3.75 1.63
N GLY A 130 -16.55 -3.33 1.01
CA GLY A 130 -17.00 -3.88 -0.28
C GLY A 130 -16.30 -3.20 -1.46
N ILE A 131 -16.34 -3.84 -2.63
CA ILE A 131 -15.84 -3.22 -3.87
C ILE A 131 -16.60 -1.91 -4.13
N GLY A 132 -15.86 -0.82 -4.35
CA GLY A 132 -16.39 0.53 -4.53
C GLY A 132 -16.48 1.34 -3.23
N ASP A 133 -16.42 0.70 -2.05
CA ASP A 133 -16.44 1.41 -0.78
C ASP A 133 -15.21 2.30 -0.63
N THR A 134 -15.44 3.48 -0.06
CA THR A 134 -14.40 4.47 0.24
C THR A 134 -14.08 4.52 1.73
N PHE A 135 -12.87 4.98 2.04
CA PHE A 135 -12.39 5.24 3.39
C PHE A 135 -11.61 6.56 3.43
N LYS A 136 -11.70 7.25 4.57
CA LYS A 136 -10.91 8.45 4.84
C LYS A 136 -9.55 8.04 5.38
N ILE A 137 -8.51 8.70 4.90
CA ILE A 137 -7.16 8.65 5.47
C ILE A 137 -6.97 9.95 6.25
N ASP A 138 -6.67 9.81 7.53
CA ASP A 138 -6.43 10.92 8.45
C ASP A 138 -5.46 10.44 9.52
N TRP A 139 -4.17 10.58 9.21
CA TRP A 139 -3.09 10.10 10.04
C TRP A 139 -2.16 11.25 10.42
N LYS A 140 -1.75 11.26 11.69
CA LYS A 140 -0.79 12.20 12.24
C LYS A 140 0.22 11.44 13.09
N GLY A 141 1.50 11.58 12.74
CA GLY A 141 2.60 11.04 13.51
C GLY A 141 2.70 11.67 14.89
N LYS A 142 3.32 10.96 15.83
CA LYS A 142 3.63 11.51 17.16
C LYS A 142 4.78 12.51 17.04
N ASN A 143 4.86 13.46 17.98
CA ASN A 143 5.96 14.44 18.07
C ASN A 143 6.25 15.16 16.73
N ASP A 144 5.20 15.57 16.01
CA ASP A 144 5.29 16.18 14.68
C ASP A 144 5.96 15.28 13.63
N GLY A 145 5.80 13.97 13.78
CA GLY A 145 6.35 12.93 12.91
C GLY A 145 5.73 12.82 11.51
N GLY A 146 5.12 13.89 11.02
CA GLY A 146 4.46 13.97 9.72
C GLY A 146 2.94 13.82 9.76
N VAL A 147 2.31 14.08 8.62
CA VAL A 147 0.86 13.96 8.41
C VAL A 147 0.58 13.30 7.07
N MET A 148 -0.53 12.55 7.01
CA MET A 148 -1.04 11.96 5.79
C MET A 148 -2.57 12.03 5.81
N THR A 149 -3.14 12.73 4.83
CA THR A 149 -4.58 12.90 4.69
C THR A 149 -5.03 12.48 3.30
N GLY A 150 -6.27 12.08 3.14
CA GLY A 150 -6.80 11.73 1.81
C GLY A 150 -7.97 10.77 1.87
N THR A 151 -8.15 10.07 0.75
CA THR A 151 -9.21 9.06 0.62
C THR A 151 -8.68 7.87 -0.16
N GLY A 152 -9.20 6.69 0.16
CA GLY A 152 -8.97 5.50 -0.64
C GLY A 152 -10.25 4.72 -0.88
N ALA A 153 -10.16 3.73 -1.76
CA ALA A 153 -11.25 2.85 -2.11
C ALA A 153 -10.76 1.44 -2.44
N LEU A 154 -11.55 0.43 -2.08
CA LEU A 154 -11.37 -0.92 -2.62
C LEU A 154 -11.87 -0.94 -4.06
N LYS A 155 -10.99 -1.15 -5.03
CA LYS A 155 -11.34 -1.11 -6.45
C LYS A 155 -11.75 -2.45 -7.01
N GLU A 156 -11.06 -3.50 -6.60
CA GLU A 156 -11.35 -4.85 -7.06
C GLU A 156 -10.75 -5.88 -6.10
N ILE A 157 -11.29 -7.10 -6.19
CA ILE A 157 -10.69 -8.30 -5.65
C ILE A 157 -10.42 -9.22 -6.84
N LYS A 158 -9.16 -9.59 -7.05
CA LYS A 158 -8.73 -10.47 -8.14
C LYS A 158 -8.08 -11.73 -7.58
N THR A 159 -8.00 -12.77 -8.41
CA THR A 159 -7.25 -13.99 -8.09
C THR A 159 -6.07 -14.10 -9.03
N GLU A 160 -4.86 -14.18 -8.47
CA GLU A 160 -3.62 -14.30 -9.25
C GLU A 160 -2.70 -15.32 -8.59
N GLY A 161 -2.25 -16.32 -9.35
CA GLY A 161 -1.38 -17.37 -8.80
C GLY A 161 -1.98 -18.15 -7.62
N GLY A 162 -3.31 -18.26 -7.55
CA GLY A 162 -4.02 -18.92 -6.44
C GLY A 162 -4.22 -18.05 -5.19
N LEU A 163 -3.70 -16.82 -5.17
CA LEU A 163 -3.92 -15.86 -4.09
C LEU A 163 -5.12 -14.97 -4.42
N LYS A 164 -5.96 -14.71 -3.41
CA LYS A 164 -6.96 -13.64 -3.46
C LYS A 164 -6.27 -12.31 -3.11
N ILE A 165 -6.37 -11.33 -3.99
CA ILE A 165 -5.68 -10.04 -3.91
C ILE A 165 -6.72 -8.92 -3.88
N ALA A 166 -6.63 -8.05 -2.88
CA ALA A 166 -7.39 -6.80 -2.84
C ALA A 166 -6.56 -5.67 -3.46
N VAL A 167 -7.19 -4.88 -4.33
CA VAL A 167 -6.57 -3.70 -4.95
C VAL A 167 -7.17 -2.44 -4.34
N LEU A 168 -6.37 -1.72 -3.57
CA LEU A 168 -6.72 -0.43 -3.02
C LEU A 168 -6.17 0.68 -3.91
N LYS A 169 -6.99 1.70 -4.17
CA LYS A 169 -6.53 2.96 -4.76
C LYS A 169 -6.79 4.12 -3.80
N SER A 170 -5.76 4.92 -3.56
CA SER A 170 -5.80 6.06 -2.65
C SER A 170 -5.24 7.30 -3.32
N ASN A 171 -5.83 8.45 -3.01
CA ASN A 171 -5.25 9.76 -3.27
C ASN A 171 -4.96 10.38 -1.91
N ILE A 172 -3.69 10.69 -1.66
CA ILE A 172 -3.22 11.25 -0.41
C ILE A 172 -2.46 12.54 -0.63
N GLN A 173 -2.49 13.39 0.38
CA GLN A 173 -1.55 14.46 0.60
C GLN A 173 -0.74 14.12 1.84
N MET A 174 0.59 14.07 1.72
CA MET A 174 1.47 13.76 2.84
C MET A 174 2.55 14.82 3.05
N THR A 175 2.88 15.08 4.30
CA THR A 175 4.01 15.94 4.67
C THR A 175 4.86 15.17 5.67
N PRO A 176 6.04 14.67 5.28
CA PRO A 176 6.97 14.02 6.21
C PRO A 176 7.44 14.96 7.33
N ALA A 177 7.95 14.38 8.41
CA ALA A 177 8.50 15.14 9.53
C ALA A 177 9.61 16.10 9.07
N GLY A 178 9.53 17.35 9.52
CA GLY A 178 10.51 18.40 9.17
C GLY A 178 10.43 18.92 7.74
N GLN A 179 9.45 18.49 6.94
CA GLN A 179 9.16 19.07 5.63
C GLN A 179 8.04 20.10 5.71
N SER A 180 8.11 21.15 4.90
CA SER A 180 7.07 22.19 4.83
C SER A 180 6.11 22.01 3.67
N SER A 181 6.53 21.31 2.62
CA SER A 181 5.76 21.13 1.39
C SER A 181 5.12 19.74 1.37
N PRO A 182 3.81 19.65 1.17
CA PRO A 182 3.16 18.36 0.98
C PRO A 182 3.51 17.74 -0.38
N ALA A 183 3.42 16.41 -0.45
CA ALA A 183 3.42 15.61 -1.67
C ALA A 183 2.00 15.09 -1.91
N ASP A 184 1.47 15.31 -3.11
CA ASP A 184 0.20 14.73 -3.55
C ASP A 184 0.48 13.44 -4.32
N LEU A 185 -0.06 12.32 -3.84
CA LEU A 185 0.24 10.98 -4.34
C LEU A 185 -1.05 10.19 -4.65
N GLU A 186 -1.13 9.64 -5.87
CA GLU A 186 -1.98 8.51 -6.22
C GLU A 186 -1.24 7.20 -5.91
N ILE A 187 -1.84 6.35 -5.10
CA ILE A 187 -1.28 5.08 -4.66
C ILE A 187 -2.22 3.96 -5.10
N THR A 188 -1.70 2.95 -5.80
CA THR A 188 -2.39 1.68 -6.04
C THR A 188 -1.63 0.56 -5.36
N SER A 189 -2.22 -0.03 -4.31
CA SER A 189 -1.62 -1.13 -3.54
C SER A 189 -2.40 -2.42 -3.71
N GLU A 190 -1.68 -3.53 -3.88
CA GLU A 190 -2.19 -4.88 -4.00
C GLU A 190 -1.81 -5.69 -2.76
N PHE A 191 -2.81 -6.19 -2.04
CA PHE A 191 -2.62 -6.92 -0.78
C PHE A 191 -3.11 -8.36 -0.90
N ASN A 192 -2.34 -9.31 -0.37
CA ASN A 192 -2.81 -10.66 -0.14
C ASN A 192 -3.90 -10.65 0.94
N LEU A 193 -5.11 -11.11 0.61
CA LEU A 193 -6.23 -11.12 1.55
C LEU A 193 -6.08 -12.15 2.68
N ALA A 194 -5.20 -13.14 2.52
CA ALA A 194 -4.99 -14.15 3.54
C ALA A 194 -4.33 -13.58 4.81
N ASP A 195 -3.29 -12.75 4.63
CA ASP A 195 -2.42 -12.27 5.70
C ASP A 195 -2.22 -10.75 5.73
N GLY A 196 -2.76 -10.01 4.76
CA GLY A 196 -2.61 -8.56 4.64
C GLY A 196 -1.24 -8.11 4.11
N THR A 197 -0.38 -9.03 3.67
CA THR A 197 0.95 -8.70 3.13
C THR A 197 0.82 -7.91 1.84
N LEU A 198 1.57 -6.80 1.72
CA LEU A 198 1.69 -6.04 0.49
C LEU A 198 2.38 -6.91 -0.57
N ILE A 199 1.77 -7.05 -1.74
CA ILE A 199 2.36 -7.76 -2.89
C ILE A 199 3.08 -6.75 -3.78
N LYS A 200 2.42 -5.64 -4.07
CA LYS A 200 2.93 -4.60 -4.94
C LYS A 200 2.22 -3.27 -4.64
N SER A 201 2.92 -2.17 -4.79
CA SER A 201 2.34 -0.84 -4.83
C SER A 201 2.98 0.01 -5.92
N THR A 202 2.19 0.90 -6.50
CA THR A 202 2.66 1.98 -7.36
C THR A 202 2.20 3.30 -6.77
N LEU A 203 3.14 4.23 -6.61
CA LEU A 203 2.91 5.58 -6.12
C LEU A 203 3.27 6.53 -7.25
N LYS A 204 2.39 7.47 -7.55
CA LYS A 204 2.57 8.48 -8.59
C LYS A 204 2.15 9.82 -8.06
N GLY A 205 2.84 10.89 -8.40
CA GLY A 205 2.39 12.20 -7.97
C GLY A 205 3.37 13.29 -8.32
N THR A 206 3.26 14.40 -7.61
CA THR A 206 4.14 15.55 -7.78
C THR A 206 4.66 15.97 -6.41
N ILE A 207 5.95 16.22 -6.35
CA ILE A 207 6.66 16.80 -5.21
C ILE A 207 7.31 18.12 -5.65
N SER A 208 7.92 18.87 -4.73
CA SER A 208 8.56 20.16 -5.06
C SER A 208 9.61 20.07 -6.17
N GLU A 209 10.25 18.90 -6.28
CA GLU A 209 11.34 18.60 -7.21
C GLU A 209 10.84 18.07 -8.57
N GLY A 210 9.52 17.82 -8.72
CA GLY A 210 8.90 17.39 -9.97
C GLY A 210 8.02 16.15 -9.84
N ASP A 211 7.77 15.50 -10.98
CA ASP A 211 6.94 14.30 -11.02
C ASP A 211 7.63 13.15 -10.31
N PHE A 212 6.92 12.51 -9.39
CA PHE A 212 7.40 11.39 -8.61
C PHE A 212 6.72 10.09 -9.08
N PHE A 213 7.53 9.06 -9.25
CA PHE A 213 7.07 7.70 -9.51
C PHE A 213 7.81 6.72 -8.62
N CYS A 214 7.10 5.84 -7.93
CA CYS A 214 7.72 4.79 -7.14
C CYS A 214 6.95 3.48 -7.26
N THR A 215 7.68 2.38 -7.31
CA THR A 215 7.13 1.03 -7.13
C THR A 215 7.73 0.37 -5.92
N VAL A 216 6.89 -0.28 -5.13
CA VAL A 216 7.26 -1.18 -4.04
C VAL A 216 6.78 -2.57 -4.42
N THR A 217 7.66 -3.57 -4.46
CA THR A 217 7.29 -4.93 -4.91
C THR A 217 7.85 -5.98 -3.97
N LEU A 218 7.01 -6.90 -3.53
CA LEU A 218 7.41 -8.05 -2.71
C LEU A 218 8.39 -8.93 -3.50
N VAL A 219 9.52 -9.27 -2.88
CA VAL A 219 10.50 -10.23 -3.40
C VAL A 219 10.04 -11.63 -2.99
N LYS A 220 9.86 -12.50 -3.98
CA LYS A 220 9.53 -13.91 -3.78
C LYS A 220 10.79 -14.74 -3.51
#